data_AF-A0A422HH52-F1
#
_entry.id   AF-A0A422HH52-F1
#
_cell.length_a   1.000
_cell.length_b   1.000
_cell.length_c   1.000
_cell.angle_alpha   90.00
_cell.angle_beta   90.00
_cell.angle_gamma   90.00
#
_symmetry.space_group_name_H-M   'P 1'
#
loop_
_entity.id
_entity.type
_entity.pdbx_description
1 polymer ?
#
loop_
_entity_poly.entity_id
_entity_poly.type
_entity_poly.pdbx_seq_one_letter_code
_entity_poly.pdbx_strand_id
1 'polypeptide(L)'
;MDDLVNKAAGVAGLAGSAVMFSPLGMPFVFHGVSGMVVGGLGLYAAGKVAGAFAEQAGQQQPEPSSDTAHESPKPESDTDASSA
;
A
#
# COMPACT_ATOMS: atom_id res chain seq x y z
N MET A 1 -12.81 20.15 -9.47
CA MET A 1 -13.08 19.36 -8.24
C MET A 1 -12.86 20.20 -6.99
N ASP A 2 -12.03 21.23 -7.10
CA ASP A 2 -11.55 22.10 -6.03
C ASP A 2 -12.66 22.90 -5.33
N ASP A 3 -13.67 23.35 -6.08
CA ASP A 3 -14.84 24.04 -5.50
C ASP A 3 -15.66 23.13 -4.57
N LEU A 4 -15.79 21.85 -4.92
CA LEU A 4 -16.52 20.88 -4.09
C LEU A 4 -15.76 20.62 -2.79
N VAL A 5 -14.43 20.52 -2.88
CA VAL A 5 -13.53 20.33 -1.73
C VAL A 5 -13.56 21.56 -0.82
N ASN A 6 -13.48 22.78 -1.38
CA ASN A 6 -13.54 24.01 -0.60
C ASN A 6 -14.90 24.20 0.10
N LYS A 7 -15.99 23.83 -0.57
CA LYS A 7 -17.35 23.88 0.00
C LYS A 7 -17.54 22.83 1.08
N ALA A 8 -17.05 21.61 0.85
CA ALA A 8 -17.07 20.54 1.85
C ALA A 8 -16.21 20.90 3.07
N ALA A 9 -15.02 21.49 2.87
CA ALA A 9 -14.16 21.99 3.93
C ALA A 9 -14.82 23.11 4.72
N GLY A 10 -15.49 24.06 4.05
CA GLY A 10 -16.25 25.13 4.71
C GLY A 10 -17.41 24.60 5.56
N VAL A 11 -18.18 23.65 5.04
CA VAL A 11 -19.29 23.01 5.78
C VAL A 11 -18.78 22.18 6.95
N ALA A 12 -17.71 21.39 6.76
CA ALA A 12 -17.09 20.61 7.81
C ALA A 12 -16.50 21.49 8.91
N GLY A 13 -15.88 22.62 8.56
CA GLY A 13 -15.34 23.59 9.52
C GLY A 13 -16.45 24.24 10.36
N LEU A 14 -17.57 24.62 9.75
CA LEU A 14 -18.71 25.17 10.48
C LEU A 14 -19.38 24.14 11.39
N ALA A 15 -19.66 22.93 10.88
CA ALA A 15 -20.26 21.87 11.69
C ALA A 15 -19.33 21.43 12.83
N GLY A 16 -18.03 21.29 12.55
CA GLY A 16 -17.02 20.93 13.55
C GLY A 16 -16.92 21.97 14.66
N SER A 17 -16.87 23.27 14.32
CA SER A 17 -16.83 24.35 15.32
C SER A 17 -18.12 24.41 16.15
N ALA A 18 -19.29 24.25 15.53
CA ALA A 18 -20.56 24.19 16.26
C ALA A 18 -20.60 23.03 17.26
N VAL A 19 -20.06 21.86 16.91
CA VAL A 19 -19.94 20.73 17.83
C VAL A 19 -18.95 21.02 18.96
N MET A 20 -17.80 21.63 18.66
CA MET A 20 -16.77 21.96 19.66
C MET A 20 -17.24 22.98 20.71
N PHE A 21 -18.04 23.96 20.29
CA PHE A 21 -18.58 25.02 21.16
C PHE A 21 -19.99 24.73 21.69
N SER A 22 -20.60 23.62 21.29
CA SER A 22 -21.88 23.18 21.85
C SER A 22 -21.65 22.55 23.23
N PRO A 23 -22.43 22.94 24.25
CA PRO A 23 -22.42 22.29 25.56
C PRO A 23 -22.66 20.76 25.48
N LEU A 24 -23.35 20.29 24.44
CA LEU A 24 -23.60 18.87 24.19
C LEU A 24 -22.48 18.18 23.41
N GLY A 25 -21.65 18.93 22.67
CA GLY A 25 -20.60 18.37 21.82
C GLY A 25 -19.24 18.24 22.51
N MET A 26 -18.92 19.12 23.47
CA MET A 26 -17.69 19.01 24.29
C MET A 26 -17.37 17.59 24.80
N PRO A 27 -18.29 16.81 25.40
CA PRO A 27 -17.98 15.46 25.85
C PRO A 27 -17.59 14.52 24.70
N PHE A 28 -18.20 14.68 23.52
CA PHE A 28 -17.88 13.89 22.32
C PHE A 28 -16.55 14.29 21.68
N VAL A 29 -16.13 15.54 21.83
CA VAL A 29 -14.82 16.00 21.35
C VAL A 29 -13.70 15.32 22.11
N PHE A 30 -13.70 15.41 23.44
CA PHE A 30 -12.62 14.84 24.25
C PHE A 30 -12.60 13.31 24.16
N HIS A 31 -13.77 12.68 24.19
CA HIS A 31 -13.86 11.22 24.04
C HIS A 31 -13.53 10.79 22.60
N GLY A 32 -13.99 11.52 21.59
CA GLY A 32 -13.73 11.25 20.17
C GLY A 32 -12.26 11.41 19.78
N VAL A 33 -11.57 12.43 20.30
CA VAL A 33 -10.13 12.61 20.09
C VAL A 33 -9.34 11.47 20.71
N SER A 34 -9.69 11.02 21.93
CA SER A 34 -9.06 9.84 22.52
C SER A 34 -9.30 8.57 21.69
N GLY A 35 -10.51 8.40 21.15
CA GLY A 35 -10.84 7.30 20.25
C GLY A 35 -10.04 7.34 18.94
N MET A 36 -9.81 8.52 18.37
CA MET A 36 -8.94 8.69 17.19
C MET A 36 -7.48 8.35 17.48
N VAL A 37 -6.95 8.79 18.63
CA VAL A 37 -5.57 8.48 19.02
C VAL A 37 -5.40 6.99 19.31
N VAL A 38 -6.27 6.39 20.11
CA VAL A 38 -6.22 4.96 20.46
C VAL A 38 -6.49 4.10 19.22
N GLY A 39 -7.50 4.46 18.42
CA GLY A 39 -7.81 3.78 17.16
C GLY A 39 -6.67 3.87 16.15
N GLY A 40 -6.02 5.03 16.03
CA GLY A 40 -4.86 5.23 15.16
C GLY A 40 -3.65 4.42 15.62
N LEU A 41 -3.34 4.41 16.91
CA LEU A 41 -2.27 3.58 17.48
C LEU A 41 -2.56 2.09 17.33
N GLY A 42 -3.82 1.67 17.54
CA GLY A 42 -4.27 0.31 17.33
C GLY A 42 -4.14 -0.14 15.87
N LEU A 43 -4.57 0.71 14.92
CA LEU A 43 -4.44 0.44 13.49
C LEU A 43 -2.97 0.40 13.04
N TYR A 44 -2.12 1.28 13.57
CA TYR A 44 -0.68 1.27 13.32
C TYR A 44 -0.05 -0.06 13.79
N ALA A 45 -0.34 -0.47 15.02
CA ALA A 45 0.15 -1.72 15.57
C ALA A 45 -0.37 -2.93 14.78
N ALA A 46 -1.66 -2.96 14.45
CA ALA A 46 -2.27 -4.00 13.63
C ALA A 46 -1.64 -4.08 12.23
N GLY A 47 -1.34 -2.94 11.60
CA GLY A 47 -0.65 -2.88 10.31
C GLY A 47 0.76 -3.49 10.35
N LYS A 48 1.51 -3.30 11.44
CA LYS A 48 2.83 -3.93 11.60
C LYS A 48 2.74 -5.45 11.74
N VAL A 49 1.74 -5.95 12.46
CA VAL A 49 1.51 -7.40 12.63
C VAL A 49 1.00 -8.02 11.33
N ALA A 50 0.01 -7.38 10.68
CA ALA A 50 -0.52 -7.81 9.40
C ALA A 50 0.56 -7.83 8.29
N GLY A 51 1.47 -6.85 8.28
CA GLY A 51 2.61 -6.82 7.38
C GLY A 51 3.52 -8.03 7.52
N ALA A 52 3.85 -8.44 8.75
CA ALA A 52 4.67 -9.63 8.99
C ALA A 52 4.02 -10.93 8.49
N PHE A 53 2.68 -11.07 8.65
CA PHE A 53 1.94 -12.19 8.09
C PHE A 53 1.81 -12.12 6.57
N ALA A 54 1.65 -10.93 6.00
CA ALA A 54 1.60 -10.72 4.56
C ALA A 54 2.95 -11.01 3.88
N GLU A 55 4.07 -10.68 4.52
CA GLU A 55 5.41 -11.04 4.04
C GLU A 55 5.63 -12.55 4.04
N GLN A 56 5.16 -13.27 5.07
CA GLN A 56 5.16 -14.74 5.07
C GLN A 56 4.25 -15.36 4.00
N ALA A 57 3.12 -14.73 3.68
CA ALA A 57 2.23 -15.18 2.62
C ALA A 57 2.75 -14.83 1.21
N GLY A 58 3.48 -13.73 1.06
CA GLY A 58 4.11 -13.29 -0.20
C GLY A 58 5.38 -14.05 -0.58
N GLN A 59 6.07 -14.66 0.39
CA GLN A 59 7.24 -15.53 0.16
C GLN A 59 6.87 -16.91 -0.43
N GLN A 60 5.57 -17.22 -0.59
CA GLN A 60 5.09 -18.42 -1.29
C GLN A 60 4.75 -18.15 -2.76
N GLN A 61 5.21 -17.05 -3.36
CA GLN A 61 5.17 -16.93 -4.80
C GLN A 61 6.28 -17.83 -5.38
N PRO A 62 5.95 -18.89 -6.13
CA PRO A 62 6.97 -19.63 -6.87
C PRO A 62 7.60 -18.64 -7.83
N GLU A 63 8.91 -18.42 -7.71
CA GLU A 63 9.71 -17.80 -8.76
C GLU A 63 9.30 -18.46 -10.09
N PRO A 64 8.94 -17.70 -11.14
CA PRO A 64 8.82 -18.30 -12.46
C PRO A 64 10.22 -18.83 -12.81
N SER A 65 10.38 -20.15 -12.73
CA SER A 65 11.59 -20.85 -13.14
C SER A 65 11.98 -20.33 -14.52
N SER A 66 13.06 -19.54 -14.55
CA SER A 66 13.72 -19.14 -15.77
C SER A 66 14.51 -20.34 -16.27
N ASP A 67 13.78 -21.38 -16.67
CA ASP A 67 14.32 -22.59 -17.26
C ASP A 67 14.06 -22.54 -18.77
N THR A 68 14.54 -21.46 -19.40
CA THR A 68 14.92 -21.50 -20.81
C THR A 68 16.43 -21.59 -20.84
N ALA A 69 16.88 -22.84 -20.73
CA ALA A 69 18.12 -23.38 -21.25
C ALA A 69 19.09 -22.38 -21.90
N HIS A 70 20.15 -22.09 -21.16
CA HIS A 70 21.52 -22.30 -21.60
C HIS A 70 21.86 -21.85 -23.04
N GLU A 71 22.32 -20.61 -23.15
CA GLU A 71 23.16 -20.17 -24.26
C GLU A 71 24.50 -20.93 -24.24
N SER A 72 24.80 -21.62 -25.37
CA SER A 72 26.09 -21.95 -26.03
C SER A 72 27.22 -22.69 -25.26
N PRO A 73 28.23 -23.35 -25.90
CA PRO A 73 28.64 -23.32 -27.33
C PRO A 73 29.02 -24.70 -27.94
N LYS A 74 29.13 -24.82 -29.28
CA LYS A 74 30.21 -25.63 -29.88
C LYS A 74 30.61 -25.17 -31.29
N PRO A 75 31.88 -24.80 -31.52
CA PRO A 75 32.42 -24.37 -32.82
C PRO A 75 33.19 -25.52 -33.50
N GLU A 76 32.75 -26.00 -34.67
CA GLU A 76 33.49 -26.99 -35.48
C GLU A 76 33.14 -26.71 -36.96
N SER A 77 33.90 -25.85 -37.65
CA SER A 77 35.15 -26.11 -38.41
C SER A 77 34.89 -26.49 -39.87
N ASP A 78 35.59 -25.77 -40.75
CA ASP A 78 35.62 -25.81 -42.21
C ASP A 78 35.74 -27.22 -42.85
N THR A 79 35.62 -27.23 -44.19
CA THR A 79 35.77 -28.35 -45.18
C THR A 79 34.41 -28.98 -45.51
N ASP A 80 33.81 -28.75 -46.68
CA ASP A 80 34.36 -29.19 -47.96
C ASP A 80 34.15 -28.20 -49.12
N ALA A 81 35.20 -28.14 -49.93
CA ALA A 81 35.32 -27.35 -51.12
C ALA A 81 34.41 -27.84 -52.24
N SER A 82 33.94 -26.86 -53.02
CA SER A 82 33.68 -27.02 -54.44
C SER A 82 34.92 -27.65 -55.13
N SER A 83 34.75 -28.75 -55.89
CA SER A 83 35.44 -29.00 -57.18
C SER A 83 35.19 -30.42 -57.75
N ALA A 84 35.09 -30.45 -59.08
CA ALA A 84 35.13 -31.57 -60.05
C ALA A 84 33.81 -32.29 -60.38
#